data_AF-A0A920U9N1-F1
#
_entry.id   AF-A0A920U9N1-F1
#
_cell.length_a   1.000
_cell.length_b   1.000
_cell.length_c   1.000
_cell.angle_alpha   90.00
_cell.angle_beta   90.00
_cell.angle_gamma   90.00
#
_symmetry.space_group_name_H-M   'P 1'
#
loop_
_entity.id
_entity.type
_entity.pdbx_description
1 polymer ?
#
loop_
_entity_poly.entity_id
_entity_poly.type
_entity_poly.pdbx_seq_one_letter_code
_entity_poly.pdbx_strand_id
1 'polypeptide(L)'
;MRWSVSLRAEGDRLLALEEIVALADAVAPMEGIASGIGTMTYGAQLVIEADSADEAVNLAVPAFEQAASLAELPAWPLTGAEVVGEDEEFPDEG
;
A
#
# COMPACT_ATOMS: atom_id res chain seq x y z
N MET A 1 2.18 -17.88 2.46
CA MET A 1 1.99 -17.48 1.05
C MET A 1 2.31 -15.99 0.94
N ARG A 2 2.77 -15.50 -0.23
CA ARG A 2 2.99 -14.08 -0.45
C ARG A 2 1.74 -13.45 -1.03
N TRP A 3 1.33 -12.34 -0.45
CA TRP A 3 0.16 -11.57 -0.84
C TRP A 3 0.58 -10.17 -1.19
N SER A 4 0.21 -9.72 -2.39
CA SER A 4 0.32 -8.33 -2.80
C SER A 4 -0.90 -7.56 -2.30
N VAL A 5 -0.70 -6.70 -1.31
CA VAL A 5 -1.77 -5.85 -0.77
C VAL A 5 -1.55 -4.41 -1.22
N SER A 6 -2.46 -3.90 -2.03
CA SER A 6 -2.48 -2.53 -2.51
C SER A 6 -3.42 -1.69 -1.66
N LEU A 7 -2.86 -0.75 -0.91
CA LEU A 7 -3.61 0.17 -0.05
C LEU A 7 -3.60 1.57 -0.66
N ARG A 8 -4.73 2.27 -0.52
CA ARG A 8 -4.91 3.63 -1.02
C ARG A 8 -5.61 4.48 0.03
N ALA A 9 -5.03 5.64 0.30
CA ALA A 9 -5.63 6.67 1.13
C ALA A 9 -5.80 7.96 0.32
N GLU A 10 -6.94 8.62 0.53
CA GLU A 10 -7.29 9.86 -0.16
C GLU A 10 -7.52 10.98 0.84
N GLY A 11 -7.12 12.20 0.49
CA GLY A 11 -7.42 13.35 1.31
C GLY A 11 -7.50 14.64 0.53
N ASP A 12 -7.04 15.72 1.16
CA ASP A 12 -7.47 17.07 0.81
C ASP A 12 -6.36 17.97 0.23
N ARG A 13 -5.12 17.47 0.11
CA ARG A 13 -3.98 18.21 -0.46
C ARG A 13 -3.20 17.37 -1.47
N LEU A 14 -2.44 18.04 -2.35
CA LEU A 14 -1.49 17.37 -3.24
C LEU A 14 -0.23 16.96 -2.48
N LEU A 15 0.32 15.79 -2.84
CA LEU A 15 1.56 15.28 -2.26
C LEU A 15 2.77 15.64 -3.11
N ALA A 16 3.85 16.03 -2.44
CA ALA A 16 5.14 16.29 -3.05
C ALA A 16 5.88 14.98 -3.37
N LEU A 17 6.83 15.07 -4.29
CA LEU A 17 7.72 13.95 -4.62
C LEU A 17 8.46 13.43 -3.37
N GLU A 18 8.95 14.35 -2.53
CA GLU A 18 9.72 14.01 -1.33
C GLU A 18 8.90 13.18 -0.33
N GLU A 19 7.62 13.50 -0.17
CA GLU A 19 6.69 12.75 0.69
C GLU A 19 6.47 11.33 0.17
N ILE A 20 6.32 11.15 -1.14
CA ILE A 20 6.17 9.81 -1.73
C ILE A 20 7.48 9.03 -1.72
N VAL A 21 8.63 9.69 -1.88
CA VAL A 21 9.94 9.04 -1.73
C VAL A 21 10.14 8.56 -0.29
N ALA A 22 9.74 9.35 0.71
CA ALA A 22 9.77 8.92 2.10
C ALA A 22 8.83 7.72 2.34
N LEU A 23 7.64 7.70 1.74
CA LEU A 23 6.76 6.54 1.77
C LEU A 23 7.40 5.32 1.11
N ALA A 24 8.05 5.50 -0.04
CA ALA A 24 8.75 4.43 -0.75
C ALA A 24 9.86 3.80 0.12
N ASP A 25 10.63 4.62 0.83
CA ASP A 25 11.66 4.16 1.76
C ASP A 25 11.04 3.39 2.96
N ALA A 26 9.93 3.90 3.50
CA ALA A 26 9.24 3.25 4.61
C ALA A 26 8.62 1.89 4.24
N VAL A 27 8.18 1.70 2.99
CA VAL A 27 7.62 0.42 2.50
C VAL A 27 8.65 -0.50 1.85
N ALA A 28 9.83 0.00 1.48
CA ALA A 28 10.94 -0.79 0.93
C ALA A 28 11.28 -2.08 1.70
N PRO A 29 11.30 -2.13 3.06
CA PRO A 29 11.56 -3.37 3.78
C PRO A 29 10.49 -4.46 3.58
N MET A 30 9.30 -4.10 3.09
CA MET A 30 8.18 -5.01 2.79
C MET A 30 8.06 -5.26 1.28
N GLU A 31 9.15 -5.06 0.52
CA GLU A 31 9.19 -5.08 -0.94
C GLU A 31 8.11 -4.19 -1.57
N GLY A 32 7.74 -3.13 -0.86
CA GLY A 32 6.61 -2.29 -1.20
C GLY A 32 6.94 -1.23 -2.23
N ILE A 33 5.90 -0.79 -2.95
CA ILE A 33 6.00 0.24 -3.98
C ILE A 33 5.01 1.35 -3.66
N ALA A 34 5.52 2.53 -3.33
CA ALA A 34 4.70 3.72 -3.11
C ALA A 34 4.24 4.35 -4.44
N SER A 35 3.11 5.05 -4.40
CA SER A 35 2.52 5.75 -5.54
C SER A 35 1.67 6.94 -5.08
N GLY A 36 1.43 7.89 -5.98
CA GLY A 36 0.61 9.08 -5.71
C GLY A 36 1.36 10.42 -5.76
N ILE A 37 2.46 10.49 -6.51
CA ILE A 37 3.22 11.74 -6.69
C ILE A 37 2.35 12.75 -7.44
N GLY A 38 2.16 13.93 -6.86
CA GLY A 38 1.38 15.00 -7.47
C GLY A 38 -0.12 14.73 -7.52
N THR A 39 -0.64 13.81 -6.69
CA THR A 39 -2.07 13.52 -6.55
C THR A 39 -2.57 13.81 -5.13
N MET A 40 -3.89 13.87 -4.96
CA MET A 40 -4.56 14.05 -3.65
C MET A 40 -4.81 12.70 -2.94
N THR A 41 -4.00 11.72 -3.30
CA THR A 41 -4.15 10.32 -2.95
C THR A 41 -2.77 9.73 -2.92
N TYR A 42 -2.43 8.98 -1.88
CA TYR A 42 -1.26 8.11 -1.88
C TYR A 42 -1.68 6.67 -1.74
N GLY A 43 -0.88 5.79 -2.31
CA GLY A 43 -1.02 4.36 -2.10
C GLY A 43 0.33 3.71 -1.97
N ALA A 44 0.31 2.49 -1.46
CA ALA A 44 1.45 1.61 -1.53
C ALA A 44 0.98 0.19 -1.76
N GLN A 45 1.71 -0.52 -2.60
CA GLN A 45 1.66 -1.97 -2.66
C GLN A 45 2.64 -2.50 -1.61
N LEU A 46 2.23 -3.50 -0.84
CA LEU A 46 3.03 -4.16 0.19
C LEU A 46 3.00 -5.66 -0.10
N VAL A 47 4.14 -6.33 0.02
CA VAL A 47 4.21 -7.79 -0.04
C VAL A 47 4.19 -8.31 1.38
N ILE A 48 3.11 -9.03 1.73
CA ILE A 48 2.91 -9.59 3.06
C ILE A 48 2.94 -11.11 2.99
N GLU A 49 3.72 -11.71 3.88
CA GLU A 49 3.70 -13.15 4.12
C GLU A 49 2.60 -13.48 5.12
N ALA A 50 1.55 -14.17 4.65
CA ALA A 50 0.42 -14.57 5.47
C ALA A 50 -0.14 -15.92 5.02
N ASP A 51 -0.91 -16.56 5.90
CA ASP A 51 -1.58 -17.84 5.59
C ASP A 51 -2.85 -17.64 4.74
N SER A 52 -3.41 -16.43 4.73
CA SER A 52 -4.65 -16.09 3.99
C SER A 52 -4.73 -14.62 3.59
N ALA A 53 -5.56 -14.32 2.58
CA ALA A 53 -5.77 -12.96 2.08
C ALA A 53 -6.26 -11.98 3.17
N ASP A 54 -7.24 -12.38 3.97
CA ASP A 54 -7.73 -11.57 5.09
C ASP A 54 -6.63 -11.26 6.11
N GLU A 55 -5.77 -12.24 6.41
CA GLU A 55 -4.65 -12.06 7.33
C GLU A 55 -3.62 -11.09 6.74
N ALA A 56 -3.33 -11.21 5.44
CA ALA A 56 -2.46 -10.28 4.74
C ALA A 56 -2.95 -8.84 4.82
N VAL A 57 -4.26 -8.60 4.61
CA VAL A 57 -4.86 -7.26 4.74
C VAL A 57 -4.79 -6.75 6.17
N ASN A 58 -5.13 -7.60 7.16
CA ASN A 58 -5.06 -7.23 8.58
C ASN A 58 -3.64 -6.84 9.03
N LEU A 59 -2.60 -7.41 8.41
CA LEU A 59 -1.20 -7.05 8.65
C LEU A 59 -0.75 -5.84 7.83
N ALA A 60 -1.21 -5.72 6.58
CA ALA A 60 -0.83 -4.64 5.66
C ALA A 60 -1.35 -3.27 6.11
N VAL A 61 -2.60 -3.19 6.57
CA VAL A 61 -3.24 -1.93 6.99
C VAL A 61 -2.43 -1.19 8.05
N PRO A 62 -2.11 -1.79 9.21
CA PRO A 62 -1.31 -1.10 10.23
C PRO A 62 0.14 -0.86 9.79
N ALA A 63 0.69 -1.69 8.89
CA ALA A 63 2.02 -1.47 8.33
C ALA A 63 2.06 -0.24 7.41
N PHE A 64 1.02 -0.06 6.59
CA PHE A 64 0.84 1.10 5.74
C PHE A 64 0.63 2.38 6.54
N GLU A 65 -0.20 2.35 7.58
CA GLU A 65 -0.40 3.52 8.46
C GLU A 65 0.89 3.92 9.17
N GLN A 66 1.67 2.94 9.64
CA GLN A 66 3.00 3.20 10.20
C GLN A 66 3.96 3.77 9.17
N ALA A 67 4.00 3.22 7.95
CA ALA A 67 4.85 3.74 6.88
C ALA A 67 4.48 5.17 6.49
N ALA A 68 3.18 5.48 6.40
CA ALA A 68 2.69 6.84 6.19
C ALA A 68 3.12 7.77 7.33
N SER A 69 3.00 7.33 8.58
CA SER A 69 3.45 8.11 9.73
C SER A 69 4.96 8.33 9.75
N LEU A 70 5.76 7.35 9.34
CA LEU A 70 7.22 7.47 9.22
C LEU A 70 7.62 8.42 8.10
N ALA A 71 6.85 8.43 7.01
CA ALA A 71 7.01 9.35 5.89
C ALA A 71 6.46 10.77 6.17
N GLU A 72 6.02 11.03 7.41
CA GLU A 72 5.38 12.30 7.82
C GLU A 72 4.15 12.67 6.97
N LEU A 73 3.51 11.66 6.36
CA LEU A 73 2.30 11.80 5.57
C LEU A 73 1.08 12.04 6.49
N PRO A 74 0.08 12.80 6.01
CA PRO A 74 -1.16 12.96 6.74
C PRO A 74 -1.88 11.61 6.87
N ALA A 75 -2.41 11.31 8.04
CA ALA A 75 -3.19 10.10 8.31
C ALA A 75 -4.58 10.19 7.63
N TRP A 76 -4.60 10.02 6.32
CA TRP A 76 -5.82 10.04 5.52
C TRP A 76 -6.59 8.72 5.65
N PRO A 77 -7.93 8.77 5.52
CA PRO A 77 -8.74 7.56 5.54
C PRO A 77 -8.39 6.67 4.33
N LEU A 78 -8.25 5.37 4.59
CA LEU A 78 -8.14 4.37 3.54
C LEU A 78 -9.44 4.33 2.72
N THR A 79 -9.33 4.54 1.42
CA THR A 79 -10.45 4.48 0.47
C THR A 79 -10.50 3.17 -0.31
N GLY A 80 -9.42 2.39 -0.30
CA GLY A 80 -9.37 1.08 -0.93
C GLY A 80 -8.26 0.20 -0.39
N ALA A 81 -8.52 -1.11 -0.35
CA ALA A 81 -7.58 -2.16 -0.05
C ALA A 81 -7.85 -3.32 -1.01
N GLU A 82 -6.91 -3.61 -1.90
CA GLU A 82 -6.96 -4.73 -2.84
C GLU A 82 -5.90 -5.76 -2.42
N VAL A 83 -6.26 -7.04 -2.42
CA VAL A 83 -5.34 -8.13 -2.08
C VAL A 83 -5.31 -9.13 -3.21
N VAL A 84 -4.10 -9.46 -3.68
CA VAL A 84 -3.85 -10.40 -4.78
C VAL A 84 -2.85 -11.44 -4.29
N GLY A 85 -3.24 -12.71 -4.32
CA GLY A 85 -2.33 -13.81 -4.03
C GLY A 85 -1.42 -14.10 -5.22
N GLU A 86 -0.17 -14.49 -4.98
CA GLU A 86 0.79 -14.85 -6.04
C GLU A 86 0.33 -16.05 -6.90
N ASP A 87 -0.64 -16.84 -6.40
CA ASP A 87 -1.31 -17.96 -7.12
C ASP A 87 -2.60 -17.56 -7.87
N GLU A 88 -3.08 -16.32 -7.73
CA GLU A 88 -4.25 -15.84 -8.49
C GLU A 88 -3.78 -15.34 -9.88
N GLU A 89 -3.29 -16.28 -10.70
CA GLU A 89 -3.23 -16.08 -12.15
C GLU A 89 -4.68 -15.88 -12.62
N PHE A 90 -5.04 -14.64 -12.95
CA PHE A 90 -6.32 -14.32 -13.61
C PHE A 90 -6.55 -15.33 -14.74
N PRO A 91 -7.66 -16.08 -14.79
CA PRO A 91 -7.96 -16.87 -15.96
C PRO A 91 -8.15 -15.89 -17.13
N ASP A 92 -7.25 -15.95 -18.12
CA ASP A 92 -7.40 -15.33 -19.43
C ASP A 92 -8.85 -15.54 -19.92
N GLU A 93 -9.64 -14.47 -20.02
CA GLU A 93 -10.94 -14.52 -20.68
C GLU A 93 -10.72 -14.82 -22.18
N GLY A 94 -10.98 -16.08 -22.57
CA GLY A 94 -10.84 -16.59 -23.93
C GLY A 94 -11.97 -16.24 -24.90
#